data_AF-A0A7X7KLS3-F1
#
_entry.id   AF-A0A7X7KLS3-F1
#
_cell.length_a   1.000
_cell.length_b   1.000
_cell.length_c   1.000
_cell.angle_alpha   90.00
_cell.angle_beta   90.00
_cell.angle_gamma   90.00
#
_symmetry.space_group_name_H-M   'P 1'
#
loop_
_entity.id
_entity.type
_entity.pdbx_description
1 polymer ?
#
loop_
_entity_poly.entity_id
_entity_poly.type
_entity_poly.pdbx_seq_one_letter_code
_entity_poly.pdbx_strand_id
1 'polypeptide(L)'
;MTSRNATPRHRVRPEDFYRSDAEKTKLNWLLFEYALEMESAILGDRELVADLRAEGGVDGDAIARVCVTYAKSLRREILDRLENRNQAIRIGYEPLEKALPEATDELIDRLLTHAAESWDSLVDACVECPTRCASERDAPAPMFDDPDLRD
;
A
#
# COMPACT_ATOMS: atom_id res chain seq x y z
N MET A 1 2.56 25.76 23.86
CA MET A 1 1.62 24.77 23.32
C MET A 1 2.32 24.05 22.19
N THR A 2 2.54 22.76 22.39
CA THR A 2 3.43 21.88 21.63
C THR A 2 2.98 21.69 20.19
N SER A 3 4.00 21.62 19.33
CA SER A 3 3.98 21.30 17.91
C SER A 3 2.90 20.29 17.52
N ARG A 4 2.06 20.61 16.53
CA ARG A 4 1.29 19.60 15.81
C ARG A 4 2.31 18.69 15.13
N ASN A 5 2.36 17.42 15.54
CA ASN A 5 3.00 16.38 14.75
C ASN A 5 2.28 16.38 13.40
N ALA A 6 2.85 17.03 12.40
CA ALA A 6 2.40 16.85 11.03
C ALA A 6 2.76 15.42 10.66
N THR A 7 1.76 14.53 10.66
CA THR A 7 1.87 13.24 9.98
C THR A 7 2.44 13.53 8.59
N PRO A 8 3.46 12.80 8.11
CA PRO A 8 3.95 12.96 6.74
C PRO A 8 2.75 12.97 5.81
N ARG A 9 2.61 14.02 5.00
CA ARG A 9 1.47 14.11 4.09
C ARG A 9 1.63 12.98 3.08
N HIS A 10 0.81 11.94 3.20
CA HIS A 10 0.77 10.80 2.29
C HIS A 10 0.71 11.31 0.85
N ARG A 11 1.45 10.66 -0.04
CA ARG A 11 1.47 10.96 -1.47
C ARG A 11 0.67 9.93 -2.26
N VAL A 12 0.45 8.73 -1.70
CA VAL A 12 -0.58 7.80 -2.17
C VAL A 12 -1.96 8.45 -2.03
N ARG A 13 -2.76 8.42 -3.09
CA ARG A 13 -4.08 9.04 -3.13
C ARG A 13 -5.18 8.02 -3.40
N PRO A 14 -6.41 8.23 -2.88
CA PRO A 14 -7.54 7.36 -3.21
C PRO A 14 -7.79 7.25 -4.72
N GLU A 15 -7.60 8.35 -5.46
CA GLU A 15 -7.76 8.43 -6.92
C GLU A 15 -6.80 7.52 -7.69
N ASP A 16 -5.70 7.09 -7.06
CA ASP A 16 -4.80 6.12 -7.67
C ASP A 16 -5.50 4.76 -7.88
N PHE A 17 -6.58 4.45 -7.16
CA PHE A 17 -7.17 3.10 -7.13
C PHE A 17 -8.48 2.94 -7.92
N TYR A 18 -8.95 3.99 -8.60
CA TYR A 18 -10.11 3.92 -9.47
C TYR A 18 -10.03 4.90 -10.65
N ARG A 19 -10.64 4.53 -11.77
CA ARG A 19 -10.82 5.39 -12.96
C ARG A 19 -12.27 5.78 -13.20
N SER A 20 -13.20 5.10 -12.54
CA SER A 20 -14.64 5.32 -12.63
C SER A 20 -15.31 4.93 -11.32
N ASP A 21 -16.54 5.39 -11.10
CA ASP A 21 -17.31 5.04 -9.89
C ASP A 21 -17.56 3.53 -9.77
N ALA A 22 -17.63 2.79 -10.88
CA ALA A 22 -17.75 1.34 -10.86
C ALA A 22 -16.53 0.63 -10.26
N GLU A 23 -15.37 1.30 -10.25
CA GLU A 23 -14.13 0.79 -9.65
C GLU A 23 -13.99 1.19 -8.17
N LYS A 24 -14.88 2.02 -7.60
CA LYS A 24 -14.91 2.36 -6.17
C LYS A 24 -15.45 1.20 -5.34
N THR A 25 -14.71 0.10 -5.33
CA THR A 25 -15.07 -1.15 -4.66
C THR A 25 -14.32 -1.28 -3.34
N LYS A 26 -14.86 -2.07 -2.41
CA LYS A 26 -14.21 -2.39 -1.14
C LYS A 26 -12.87 -3.10 -1.32
N LEU A 27 -12.69 -3.87 -2.39
CA LEU A 27 -11.38 -4.40 -2.75
C LEU A 27 -10.39 -3.30 -3.08
N ASN A 28 -10.78 -2.34 -3.93
CA ASN A 28 -9.88 -1.25 -4.30
C ASN A 28 -9.59 -0.33 -3.10
N TRP A 29 -10.53 -0.20 -2.16
CA TRP A 29 -10.29 0.47 -0.88
C TRP A 29 -9.24 -0.27 -0.04
N LEU A 30 -9.37 -1.60 0.10
CA LEU A 30 -8.37 -2.42 0.80
C LEU A 30 -6.96 -2.29 0.16
N LEU A 31 -6.88 -2.24 -1.17
CA LEU A 31 -5.61 -2.03 -1.88
C LEU A 31 -5.03 -0.63 -1.62
N PHE A 32 -5.89 0.38 -1.50
CA PHE A 32 -5.50 1.73 -1.13
C PHE A 32 -4.94 1.79 0.29
N GLU A 33 -5.65 1.21 1.27
CA GLU A 33 -5.18 1.12 2.66
C GLU A 33 -3.85 0.39 2.75
N TYR A 34 -3.68 -0.71 2.01
CA TYR A 34 -2.41 -1.43 1.95
C TYR A 34 -1.27 -0.55 1.43
N ALA A 35 -1.49 0.21 0.36
CA ALA A 35 -0.47 1.10 -0.18
C ALA A 35 -0.13 2.26 0.79
N LEU A 36 -1.10 2.75 1.56
CA LEU A 36 -0.87 3.76 2.61
C LEU A 36 -0.05 3.21 3.76
N GLU A 37 -0.36 2.01 4.25
CA GLU A 37 0.40 1.36 5.31
C GLU A 37 1.85 1.12 4.85
N MET A 38 2.03 0.67 3.61
CA MET A 38 3.35 0.47 3.01
C MET A 38 4.12 1.79 2.85
N GLU A 39 3.48 2.86 2.36
CA GLU A 39 4.11 4.18 2.25
C GLU A 39 4.54 4.70 3.63
N SER A 40 3.67 4.55 4.64
CA SER A 40 3.94 4.95 6.02
C SER A 40 5.15 4.23 6.60
N ALA A 41 5.21 2.91 6.44
CA ALA A 41 6.31 2.08 6.93
C ALA A 41 7.64 2.47 6.27
N ILE A 42 7.66 2.61 4.94
CA ILE A 42 8.86 2.99 4.19
C ILE A 42 9.33 4.39 4.57
N LEU A 43 8.42 5.38 4.63
CA LEU A 43 8.77 6.76 5.00
C LEU A 43 9.22 6.88 6.47
N GLY A 44 8.80 5.93 7.33
CA GLY A 44 9.27 5.79 8.70
C GLY A 44 10.72 5.30 8.80
N ASP A 45 11.16 4.45 7.87
CA ASP A 45 12.54 3.97 7.76
C ASP A 45 13.44 5.01 7.07
N ARG A 46 13.97 5.93 7.87
CA ARG A 46 14.81 7.04 7.38
C ARG A 46 16.10 6.57 6.71
N GLU A 47 16.63 5.42 7.10
CA GLU A 47 17.84 4.85 6.50
C GLU A 47 17.50 4.33 5.11
N LEU A 48 16.44 3.54 4.97
CA LEU A 48 15.98 3.05 3.67
C LEU A 48 15.68 4.19 2.70
N VAL A 49 15.00 5.24 3.17
CA VAL A 49 14.71 6.42 2.34
C VAL A 49 15.98 7.14 1.91
N ALA A 50 17.00 7.21 2.77
CA ALA A 50 18.28 7.82 2.41
C ALA A 50 19.01 6.99 1.35
N ASP A 51 19.03 5.67 1.49
CA ASP A 51 19.69 4.76 0.57
C ASP A 51 18.99 4.73 -0.79
N LEU A 52 17.65 4.62 -0.81
CA LEU A 52 16.82 4.70 -2.01
C LEU A 52 17.06 6.02 -2.78
N ARG A 53 17.26 7.13 -2.06
CA ARG A 53 17.60 8.41 -2.67
C ARG A 53 19.02 8.43 -3.22
N ALA A 54 19.99 7.88 -2.49
CA ALA A 54 21.39 7.90 -2.85
C ALA A 54 21.69 7.00 -4.06
N GLU A 55 21.08 5.81 -4.11
CA GLU A 55 21.37 4.78 -5.10
C GLU A 55 20.48 4.90 -6.35
N GLY A 56 19.19 5.16 -6.16
CA GLY A 56 18.21 5.16 -7.26
C GLY A 56 17.60 6.52 -7.60
N GLY A 57 17.98 7.59 -6.89
CA GLY A 57 17.32 8.90 -7.03
C GLY A 57 15.84 8.88 -6.67
N VAL A 58 15.41 7.90 -5.85
CA VAL A 58 14.01 7.67 -5.50
C VAL A 58 13.58 8.71 -4.48
N ASP A 59 12.60 9.53 -4.85
CA ASP A 59 11.97 10.49 -3.95
C ASP A 59 10.65 9.94 -3.38
N GLY A 60 9.97 10.72 -2.53
CA GLY A 60 8.71 10.29 -1.94
C GLY A 60 7.60 10.06 -2.98
N ASP A 61 7.63 10.71 -4.15
CA ASP A 61 6.61 10.49 -5.18
C ASP A 61 6.88 9.17 -5.89
N ALA A 62 8.16 8.82 -6.08
CA ALA A 62 8.56 7.50 -6.55
C ALA A 62 8.18 6.40 -5.55
N ILE A 63 8.40 6.61 -4.25
CA ILE A 63 7.96 5.68 -3.19
C ILE A 63 6.44 5.45 -3.28
N ALA A 64 5.65 6.52 -3.36
CA ALA A 64 4.19 6.39 -3.47
C ALA A 64 3.77 5.61 -4.72
N ARG A 65 4.38 5.90 -5.88
CA ARG A 65 4.13 5.15 -7.13
C ARG A 65 4.47 3.67 -6.99
N VAL A 66 5.56 3.34 -6.29
CA VAL A 66 5.95 1.96 -6.01
C VAL A 66 4.89 1.30 -5.14
N CYS A 67 4.46 1.93 -4.05
CA CYS A 67 3.41 1.39 -3.16
C CYS A 67 2.11 1.13 -3.92
N VAL A 68 1.65 2.08 -4.73
CA VAL A 68 0.44 1.94 -5.57
C VAL A 68 0.58 0.79 -6.55
N THR A 69 1.70 0.72 -7.27
CA THR A 69 1.95 -0.32 -8.28
C THR A 69 2.03 -1.69 -7.63
N TYR A 70 2.73 -1.78 -6.50
CA TYR A 70 2.93 -3.01 -5.76
C TYR A 70 1.62 -3.54 -5.20
N ALA A 71 0.83 -2.71 -4.52
CA ALA A 71 -0.49 -3.07 -4.00
C ALA A 71 -1.40 -3.60 -5.10
N LYS A 72 -1.48 -2.91 -6.24
CA LYS A 72 -2.27 -3.37 -7.40
C LYS A 72 -1.80 -4.70 -7.97
N SER A 73 -0.48 -4.94 -7.98
CA SER A 73 0.08 -6.21 -8.48
C SER A 73 -0.33 -7.41 -7.62
N LEU A 74 -0.53 -7.20 -6.31
CA LEU A 74 -0.96 -8.23 -5.36
C LEU A 74 -2.46 -8.50 -5.37
N ARG A 75 -3.27 -7.78 -6.16
CA ARG A 75 -4.72 -7.95 -6.21
C ARG A 75 -5.14 -9.42 -6.36
N ARG A 76 -4.46 -10.17 -7.22
CA ARG A 76 -4.76 -11.59 -7.44
C ARG A 76 -4.42 -12.44 -6.22
N GLU A 77 -3.25 -12.24 -5.62
CA GLU A 77 -2.81 -12.99 -4.44
C GLU A 77 -3.71 -12.70 -3.24
N ILE A 78 -4.15 -11.44 -3.08
CA ILE A 78 -5.14 -11.04 -2.07
C ILE A 78 -6.46 -11.77 -2.30
N LEU A 79 -6.98 -11.79 -3.52
CA LEU A 79 -8.21 -12.51 -3.85
C LEU A 79 -8.09 -14.00 -3.57
N ASP A 80 -7.01 -14.65 -4.00
CA ASP A 80 -6.78 -16.07 -3.75
C ASP A 80 -6.70 -16.37 -2.25
N ARG A 81 -6.12 -15.46 -1.45
CA ARG A 81 -6.09 -15.56 0.03
C ARG A 81 -7.47 -15.37 0.66
N LEU A 82 -8.26 -14.41 0.19
CA LEU A 82 -9.62 -14.14 0.68
C LEU A 82 -10.60 -15.27 0.35
N GLU A 83 -10.36 -15.98 -0.75
CA GLU A 83 -11.14 -17.15 -1.17
C GLU A 83 -10.61 -18.48 -0.58
N ASN A 84 -9.65 -18.42 0.36
CA ASN A 84 -8.98 -19.57 0.97
C ASN A 84 -8.33 -20.52 -0.05
N ARG A 85 -8.00 -20.03 -1.25
CA ARG A 85 -7.26 -20.79 -2.27
C ARG A 85 -5.77 -20.89 -1.92
N ASN A 86 -5.25 -19.89 -1.22
CA ASN A 86 -3.91 -19.88 -0.64
C ASN A 86 -3.98 -19.56 0.86
N GLN A 87 -3.11 -20.16 1.66
CA GLN A 87 -3.03 -19.90 3.11
C GLN A 87 -2.29 -18.58 3.43
N ALA A 88 -1.44 -18.12 2.53
CA ALA A 88 -0.64 -16.91 2.68
C ALA A 88 -0.61 -16.11 1.37
N ILE A 89 -0.44 -14.79 1.47
CA ILE A 89 -0.15 -13.94 0.32
C ILE A 89 1.29 -14.16 -0.10
N ARG A 90 1.52 -14.30 -1.41
CA ARG A 90 2.87 -14.29 -1.97
C ARG A 90 3.29 -12.87 -2.28
N ILE A 91 4.16 -12.33 -1.44
CA ILE A 91 4.83 -11.04 -1.64
C ILE A 91 6.03 -11.32 -2.55
N GLY A 92 5.91 -10.87 -3.80
CA GLY A 92 6.87 -11.18 -4.86
C GLY A 92 7.94 -10.10 -5.00
N TYR A 93 9.15 -10.53 -5.35
CA TYR A 93 10.31 -9.68 -5.66
C TYR A 93 10.12 -8.91 -6.97
N GLU A 94 9.72 -9.59 -8.04
CA GLU A 94 9.69 -9.04 -9.41
C GLU A 94 8.91 -7.72 -9.57
N PRO A 95 7.75 -7.49 -8.91
CA PRO A 95 7.04 -6.22 -9.07
C PRO A 95 7.81 -5.02 -8.52
N LEU A 96 8.62 -5.20 -7.46
CA LEU A 96 9.46 -4.11 -6.91
C LEU A 96 10.69 -3.88 -7.78
N GLU A 97 11.36 -4.93 -8.20
CA GLU A 97 12.50 -4.85 -9.14
C GLU A 97 12.09 -4.12 -10.43
N LYS A 98 10.92 -4.46 -11.00
CA LYS A 98 10.39 -3.77 -12.18
C LYS A 98 10.05 -2.30 -11.92
N ALA A 99 9.62 -1.96 -10.70
CA ALA A 99 9.27 -0.59 -10.33
C ALA A 99 10.52 0.26 -9.99
N LEU A 100 11.61 -0.39 -9.57
CA LEU A 100 12.87 0.22 -9.14
C LEU A 100 14.05 -0.54 -9.77
N PRO A 101 14.25 -0.47 -11.11
CA PRO A 101 15.25 -1.28 -11.80
C PRO A 101 16.70 -0.96 -11.42
N GLU A 102 16.94 0.21 -10.82
CA GLU A 102 18.25 0.66 -10.36
C GLU A 102 18.49 0.38 -8.86
N ALA A 103 17.48 -0.14 -8.15
CA ALA A 103 17.63 -0.50 -6.74
C ALA A 103 18.41 -1.81 -6.63
N THR A 104 19.28 -1.88 -5.63
CA THR A 104 20.01 -3.11 -5.30
C THR A 104 19.08 -4.15 -4.66
N ASP A 105 19.45 -5.42 -4.77
CA ASP A 105 18.69 -6.52 -4.17
C ASP A 105 18.46 -6.31 -2.66
N GLU A 106 19.44 -5.74 -1.96
CA GLU A 106 19.33 -5.39 -0.53
C GLU A 106 18.21 -4.37 -0.27
N LEU A 107 18.09 -3.34 -1.10
CA LEU A 107 17.00 -2.37 -1.01
C LEU A 107 15.65 -3.00 -1.32
N ILE A 108 15.60 -3.89 -2.32
CA ILE A 108 14.36 -4.62 -2.63
C ILE A 108 13.95 -5.53 -1.47
N ASP A 109 14.88 -6.25 -0.83
CA ASP A 109 14.59 -7.11 0.33
C ASP A 109 14.05 -6.32 1.53
N ARG A 110 14.61 -5.13 1.78
CA ARG A 110 14.07 -4.22 2.81
C ARG A 110 12.67 -3.74 2.47
N LEU A 111 12.41 -3.38 1.20
CA LEU A 111 11.07 -3.03 0.74
C LEU A 111 10.07 -4.19 0.86
N LEU A 112 10.50 -5.42 0.58
CA LEU A 112 9.68 -6.63 0.75
C LEU A 112 9.34 -6.87 2.22
N THR A 113 10.28 -6.60 3.13
CA THR A 113 10.05 -6.69 4.58
C THR A 113 8.95 -5.70 4.99
N HIS A 114 9.07 -4.43 4.61
CA HIS A 114 8.02 -3.43 4.87
C HIS A 114 6.69 -3.81 4.22
N ALA A 115 6.70 -4.34 2.99
CA ALA A 115 5.49 -4.79 2.32
C ALA A 115 4.77 -5.93 3.07
N ALA A 116 5.54 -6.84 3.70
CA ALA A 116 5.01 -7.93 4.51
C ALA A 116 4.44 -7.43 5.84
N GLU A 117 5.20 -6.61 6.56
CA GLU A 117 4.77 -6.04 7.83
C GLU A 117 3.51 -5.18 7.67
N SER A 118 3.43 -4.36 6.61
CA SER A 118 2.24 -3.58 6.29
C SER A 118 1.03 -4.45 5.96
N TRP A 119 1.23 -5.60 5.32
CA TRP A 119 0.13 -6.53 5.04
C TRP A 119 -0.40 -7.17 6.32
N ASP A 120 0.50 -7.65 7.18
CA ASP A 120 0.13 -8.28 8.45
C ASP A 120 -0.59 -7.27 9.37
N SER A 121 -0.05 -6.04 9.47
CA SER A 121 -0.69 -4.93 10.20
C SER A 121 -2.12 -4.65 9.70
N LEU A 122 -2.31 -4.57 8.38
CA LEU A 122 -3.62 -4.32 7.77
C LEU A 122 -4.61 -5.45 8.07
N VAL A 123 -4.18 -6.71 7.97
CA VAL A 123 -5.05 -7.87 8.21
C VAL A 123 -5.44 -7.96 9.69
N ASP A 124 -4.50 -7.70 10.60
CA ASP A 124 -4.77 -7.67 12.04
C ASP A 124 -5.81 -6.59 12.37
N ALA A 125 -5.67 -5.39 11.78
CA ALA A 125 -6.66 -4.33 11.92
C ALA A 125 -8.03 -4.71 11.31
N CYS A 126 -8.06 -5.49 10.23
CA CYS A 126 -9.29 -5.94 9.59
C CYS A 126 -10.14 -6.89 10.46
N VAL A 127 -9.57 -7.56 11.46
CA VAL A 127 -10.31 -8.47 12.35
C VAL A 127 -11.41 -7.74 13.13
N GLU A 128 -11.14 -6.50 13.53
CA GLU A 128 -12.06 -5.67 14.33
C GLU A 128 -12.78 -4.61 13.49
N CYS A 129 -12.36 -4.42 12.24
CA CYS A 129 -12.87 -3.37 11.35
C CYS A 129 -14.32 -3.65 10.88
N PRO A 130 -15.28 -2.72 11.11
CA PRO A 130 -16.66 -2.91 10.70
C PRO A 130 -16.88 -2.76 9.19
N THR A 131 -15.91 -2.20 8.46
CA THR A 131 -16.02 -1.90 7.02
C THR A 131 -16.12 -3.15 6.16
N ARG A 132 -15.61 -4.29 6.65
CA ARG A 132 -15.76 -5.62 5.99
C ARG A 132 -15.22 -5.63 4.55
N CYS A 133 -14.14 -4.89 4.29
CA CYS A 133 -13.60 -4.73 2.94
C CYS A 133 -13.26 -6.06 2.27
N ALA A 134 -12.63 -6.95 3.02
CA ALA A 134 -12.25 -8.30 2.59
C ALA A 134 -13.47 -9.18 2.24
N SER A 135 -14.48 -9.23 3.11
CA SER A 135 -15.64 -10.12 2.92
C SER A 135 -16.67 -9.57 1.93
N GLU A 136 -16.77 -8.25 1.79
CA GLU A 136 -17.71 -7.56 0.89
C GLU A 136 -16.99 -6.90 -0.30
N ARG A 137 -15.92 -7.53 -0.79
CA ARG A 137 -14.96 -6.98 -1.76
C ARG A 137 -15.53 -6.33 -3.01
N ASP A 138 -16.65 -6.83 -3.53
CA ASP A 138 -17.31 -6.32 -4.74
C ASP A 138 -18.33 -5.21 -4.45
N ALA A 139 -18.62 -4.94 -3.17
CA ALA A 139 -19.55 -3.88 -2.79
C ALA A 139 -18.92 -2.50 -2.99
N PRO A 140 -19.74 -1.46 -3.20
CA PRO A 140 -19.27 -0.08 -3.24
C PRO A 140 -18.54 0.30 -1.94
N ALA A 141 -17.46 1.06 -2.09
CA ALA A 141 -16.72 1.66 -1.00
C ALA A 141 -17.02 3.17 -0.95
N PRO A 142 -18.05 3.61 -0.20
CA PRO A 142 -18.37 5.04 -0.04
C PRO A 142 -17.24 5.87 0.60
N MET A 143 -16.21 5.24 1.18
CA MET A 143 -15.04 5.92 1.71
C MET A 143 -14.31 6.70 0.60
N PHE A 144 -14.31 6.25 -0.65
CA PHE A 144 -13.73 7.02 -1.76
C PHE A 144 -14.42 8.38 -2.01
N ASP A 145 -15.63 8.57 -1.49
CA ASP A 145 -16.40 9.81 -1.62
C ASP A 145 -16.36 10.68 -0.36
N ASP A 146 -15.61 10.26 0.68
CA ASP A 146 -15.45 11.04 1.90
C ASP A 146 -14.57 12.28 1.62
N PRO A 147 -15.10 13.51 1.85
CA PRO A 147 -14.34 14.73 1.62
C PRO A 147 -13.11 14.86 2.52
N ASP A 148 -13.11 14.25 3.72
CA ASP A 148 -12.02 14.37 4.69
C ASP A 148 -10.74 13.64 4.26
N LEU A 149 -10.82 12.78 3.23
CA LEU A 149 -9.66 12.08 2.65
C LEU A 149 -8.94 12.86 1.55
N ARG A 150 -9.47 14.02 1.16
CA ARG A 150 -8.95 14.83 0.03
C ARG A 150 -8.04 15.99 0.48
N ASP A 151 -7.89 16.20 1.79
CA ASP A 151 -7.09 17.29 2.41
C ASP A 151 -5.77 16.81 3.03
#